data_AF-A0A1I0J673-F1
#
_entry.id   AF-A0A1I0J673-F1
#
_cell.length_a   1.000
_cell.length_b   1.000
_cell.length_c   1.000
_cell.angle_alpha   90.00
_cell.angle_beta   90.00
_cell.angle_gamma   90.00
#
_symmetry.space_group_name_H-M   'P 1'
#
loop_
_entity.id
_entity.type
_entity.pdbx_description
1 polymer ?
#
loop_
_entity_poly.entity_id
_entity_poly.type
_entity_poly.pdbx_seq_one_letter_code
_entity_poly.pdbx_strand_id
1 'polypeptide(L)'
;MLLRTRAALEECKDHLAFTNSWNSSVESYLTQHILVILCAEIQQSIYLILESRLASAEDAELKNFAITTGKKCLRSVGKAEISGFLGFFSTSAKNYLNDNIDDVTVSLYNNAIASRHDVAHSVGTKITFSELEKVLDASILFLTVVNDAVFASVAKTNLDNPTATSALDFLHPPVPR
;
A
#
# COMPACT_ATOMS: atom_id res chain seq x y z
N MET A 1 -0.04 -8.04 8.21
CA MET A 1 0.03 -7.67 6.79
C MET A 1 0.97 -8.63 6.07
N LEU A 2 0.82 -8.80 4.75
CA LEU A 2 1.72 -9.59 3.89
C LEU A 2 1.88 -11.09 4.24
N LEU A 3 0.79 -11.76 4.64
CA LEU A 3 0.82 -13.16 5.07
C LEU A 3 1.06 -14.11 3.90
N ARG A 4 0.47 -13.85 2.72
CA ARG A 4 0.64 -14.71 1.55
C ARG A 4 2.08 -14.66 1.04
N THR A 5 2.65 -13.46 1.02
CA THR A 5 4.05 -13.25 0.64
C THR A 5 5.00 -13.98 1.58
N ARG A 6 4.78 -13.88 2.89
CA ARG A 6 5.58 -14.59 3.90
C ARG A 6 5.48 -16.11 3.72
N ALA A 7 4.27 -16.65 3.57
CA ALA A 7 4.09 -18.09 3.38
C ALA A 7 4.78 -18.58 2.10
N ALA A 8 4.63 -17.86 0.99
CA ALA A 8 5.28 -18.20 -0.27
C ALA A 8 6.81 -18.12 -0.17
N LEU A 9 7.34 -17.12 0.55
CA LEU A 9 8.78 -16.98 0.79
C LEU A 9 9.34 -18.20 1.51
N GLU A 10 8.73 -18.62 2.62
CA GLU A 10 9.16 -19.80 3.37
C GLU A 10 9.07 -21.08 2.52
N GLU A 11 7.96 -21.28 1.81
CA GLU A 11 7.80 -22.45 0.94
C GLU A 11 8.85 -22.50 -0.18
N CYS A 12 9.16 -21.35 -0.80
CA CYS A 12 10.21 -21.27 -1.81
C CYS A 12 11.60 -21.52 -1.22
N LYS A 13 11.87 -21.02 -0.01
CA LYS A 13 13.13 -21.21 0.70
C LYS A 13 13.37 -22.69 1.03
N ASP A 14 12.34 -23.35 1.54
CA ASP A 14 12.35 -24.79 1.81
C ASP A 14 12.57 -25.60 0.53
N HIS A 15 11.91 -25.22 -0.56
CA HIS A 15 12.10 -25.86 -1.87
C HIS A 15 13.54 -25.71 -2.39
N LEU A 16 14.12 -24.52 -2.31
CA LEU A 16 15.50 -24.26 -2.74
C LEU A 16 16.51 -25.09 -1.94
N ALA A 17 16.30 -25.18 -0.62
CA ALA A 17 17.12 -26.00 0.26
C ALA A 17 16.98 -27.50 -0.05
N PHE A 18 15.75 -28.00 -0.20
CA PHE A 18 15.47 -29.41 -0.46
C PHE A 18 16.03 -29.88 -1.82
N THR A 19 15.94 -29.04 -2.84
CA THR A 19 16.39 -29.37 -4.20
C THR A 19 17.84 -28.99 -4.48
N ASN A 20 18.53 -28.34 -3.53
CA ASN A 20 19.86 -27.76 -3.71
C ASN A 20 19.94 -26.82 -4.93
N SER A 21 18.90 -26.00 -5.13
CA SER A 21 18.75 -25.12 -6.30
C SER A 21 19.15 -23.66 -6.03
N TRP A 22 19.92 -23.41 -4.97
CA TRP A 22 20.51 -22.09 -4.72
C TRP A 22 21.46 -21.68 -5.85
N ASN A 23 21.51 -20.38 -6.14
CA ASN A 23 22.24 -19.73 -7.23
C ASN A 23 21.90 -20.27 -8.63
N SER A 24 20.68 -20.80 -8.80
CA SER A 24 20.23 -21.36 -10.08
C SER A 24 19.14 -20.51 -10.75
N SER A 25 18.76 -20.88 -11.98
CA SER A 25 17.60 -20.28 -12.65
C SER A 25 16.29 -20.50 -11.87
N VAL A 26 16.18 -21.61 -11.13
CA VAL A 26 15.01 -21.89 -10.28
C VAL A 26 14.89 -20.83 -9.19
N GLU A 27 15.98 -20.47 -8.51
CA GLU A 27 15.98 -19.38 -7.53
C GLU A 27 15.51 -18.06 -8.17
N SER A 28 15.98 -17.74 -9.37
CA SER A 28 15.54 -16.54 -10.07
C SER A 28 14.03 -16.56 -10.35
N TYR A 29 13.49 -17.68 -10.83
CA TYR A 29 12.04 -17.82 -11.06
C TYR A 29 11.23 -17.67 -9.79
N LEU A 30 11.64 -18.31 -8.70
CA LEU A 30 10.96 -18.19 -7.41
C LEU A 30 11.05 -16.76 -6.86
N THR A 31 12.19 -16.10 -7.02
CA THR A 31 12.35 -14.69 -6.62
C THR A 31 11.38 -13.78 -7.36
N GLN A 32 11.25 -13.95 -8.68
CA GLN A 32 10.28 -13.20 -9.48
C GLN A 32 8.83 -13.49 -9.06
N HIS A 33 8.52 -14.75 -8.77
CA HIS A 33 7.21 -15.17 -8.26
C HIS A 33 6.84 -14.46 -6.95
N ILE A 34 7.77 -14.41 -5.99
CA ILE A 34 7.56 -13.71 -4.71
C ILE A 34 7.37 -12.21 -4.91
N LEU A 35 8.16 -11.56 -5.79
CA LEU A 35 7.99 -10.12 -6.08
C LEU A 35 6.60 -9.80 -6.63
N VAL A 36 6.04 -10.67 -7.47
CA VAL A 36 4.67 -10.51 -8.01
C VAL A 36 3.64 -10.62 -6.90
N ILE A 37 3.75 -11.64 -6.03
CA ILE A 37 2.85 -11.81 -4.88
C ILE A 37 2.93 -10.61 -3.93
N LEU A 38 4.15 -10.19 -3.58
CA LEU A 38 4.42 -9.05 -2.70
C LEU A 38 3.71 -7.80 -3.19
N CYS A 39 3.91 -7.40 -4.45
CA CYS A 39 3.32 -6.19 -4.99
C CYS A 39 1.79 -6.25 -5.02
N ALA A 40 1.22 -7.41 -5.37
CA ALA A 40 -0.23 -7.60 -5.36
C ALA A 40 -0.80 -7.49 -3.94
N GLU A 41 -0.12 -8.06 -2.95
CA GLU A 41 -0.57 -8.04 -1.55
C GLU A 41 -0.37 -6.66 -0.89
N ILE A 42 0.65 -5.90 -1.28
CA ILE A 42 0.82 -4.48 -0.92
C ILE A 42 -0.37 -3.67 -1.42
N GLN A 43 -0.70 -3.77 -2.71
CA GLN A 43 -1.82 -3.05 -3.31
C GLN A 43 -3.14 -3.39 -2.61
N GLN A 44 -3.39 -4.67 -2.36
CA GLN A 44 -4.57 -5.12 -1.62
C GLN A 44 -4.59 -4.59 -0.19
N SER A 45 -3.44 -4.55 0.48
CA SER A 45 -3.33 -4.02 1.85
C SER A 45 -3.69 -2.54 1.91
N ILE A 46 -3.26 -1.74 0.94
CA ILE A 46 -3.63 -0.32 0.84
C ILE A 46 -5.15 -0.16 0.61
N TYR A 47 -5.75 -1.01 -0.22
CA TYR A 47 -7.22 -1.01 -0.39
C TYR A 47 -7.96 -1.33 0.89
N LEU A 48 -7.48 -2.32 1.67
CA LEU A 48 -8.07 -2.65 2.96
C LEU A 48 -7.92 -1.52 3.99
N ILE A 49 -6.79 -0.78 3.98
CA ILE A 49 -6.60 0.41 4.83
C ILE A 49 -7.64 1.49 4.48
N LEU A 50 -7.84 1.78 3.18
CA LEU A 50 -8.86 2.72 2.73
C LEU A 50 -10.28 2.27 3.14
N GLU A 51 -10.62 1.01 2.92
CA GLU A 51 -11.92 0.46 3.29
C GLU A 51 -12.16 0.52 4.80
N SER A 52 -11.13 0.23 5.60
CA SER A 52 -11.17 0.35 7.07
C SER A 52 -11.40 1.78 7.51
N ARG A 53 -10.74 2.76 6.88
CA ARG A 53 -10.93 4.19 7.15
C ARG A 53 -12.37 4.66 6.93
N LEU A 54 -13.06 4.03 5.98
CA LEU A 54 -14.45 4.31 5.61
C LEU A 54 -15.45 3.38 6.30
N ALA A 55 -15.00 2.47 7.17
CA ALA A 55 -15.88 1.50 7.82
C ALA A 55 -16.94 2.17 8.70
N SER A 56 -16.61 3.32 9.31
CA SER A 56 -17.50 4.09 10.18
C SER A 56 -18.37 5.12 9.45
N ALA A 57 -18.30 5.21 8.12
CA ALA A 57 -19.15 6.12 7.35
C ALA A 57 -20.58 5.55 7.26
N GLU A 58 -21.57 6.34 7.67
CA GLU A 58 -23.00 5.95 7.64
C GLU A 58 -23.57 5.95 6.21
N ASP A 59 -23.10 6.86 5.35
CA ASP A 59 -23.54 6.97 3.97
C ASP A 59 -22.86 5.90 3.08
N ALA A 60 -23.64 4.89 2.71
CA ALA A 60 -23.20 3.79 1.89
C ALA A 60 -22.84 4.22 0.44
N GLU A 61 -23.53 5.20 -0.13
CA GLU A 61 -23.26 5.68 -1.50
C GLU A 61 -21.94 6.45 -1.53
N LEU A 62 -21.73 7.34 -0.57
CA LEU A 62 -20.49 8.10 -0.44
C LEU A 62 -19.31 7.18 -0.14
N LYS A 63 -19.50 6.16 0.71
CA LYS A 63 -18.50 5.12 0.97
C LYS A 63 -18.12 4.37 -0.30
N ASN A 64 -19.11 3.91 -1.08
CA ASN A 64 -18.87 3.20 -2.34
C ASN A 64 -18.16 4.09 -3.38
N PHE A 65 -18.56 5.35 -3.47
CA PHE A 65 -17.91 6.35 -4.31
C PHE A 65 -16.44 6.53 -3.92
N ALA A 66 -16.15 6.71 -2.62
CA ALA A 66 -14.79 6.90 -2.12
C ALA A 66 -13.91 5.66 -2.33
N ILE A 67 -14.40 4.46 -2.05
CA ILE A 67 -13.67 3.20 -2.29
C ILE A 67 -13.36 3.04 -3.79
N THR A 68 -14.38 3.21 -4.65
CA THR A 68 -14.22 3.04 -6.09
C THR A 68 -13.25 4.06 -6.68
N THR A 69 -13.35 5.31 -6.25
CA THR A 69 -12.47 6.39 -6.69
C THR A 69 -11.05 6.15 -6.19
N GLY A 70 -10.87 5.79 -4.92
CA GLY A 70 -9.56 5.51 -4.33
C GLY A 70 -8.84 4.37 -5.06
N LYS A 71 -9.55 3.26 -5.34
CA LYS A 71 -9.00 2.13 -6.12
C LYS A 71 -8.58 2.53 -7.55
N LYS A 72 -9.32 3.43 -8.20
CA LYS A 72 -9.00 3.96 -9.55
C LYS A 72 -7.84 4.96 -9.54
N CYS A 73 -7.71 5.76 -8.48
CA CYS A 73 -6.64 6.75 -8.34
C CYS A 73 -5.28 6.08 -8.10
N LEU A 74 -5.26 4.95 -7.39
CA LEU A 74 -4.04 4.22 -7.09
C LEU A 74 -3.60 3.35 -8.29
N ARG A 75 -2.78 3.93 -9.17
CA ARG A 75 -2.28 3.25 -10.39
C ARG A 75 -1.00 2.44 -10.18
N SER A 76 -0.24 2.78 -9.16
CA SER A 76 1.00 2.13 -8.76
C SER A 76 1.12 2.23 -7.23
N VAL A 77 1.93 1.37 -6.64
CA VAL A 77 2.20 1.35 -5.20
C VAL A 77 3.58 1.93 -4.86
N GLY A 78 4.28 2.55 -5.81
CA GLY A 78 5.53 3.25 -5.52
C GLY A 78 5.35 4.37 -4.49
N LYS A 79 6.41 4.70 -3.73
CA LYS A 79 6.33 5.69 -2.64
C LYS A 79 5.79 7.04 -3.11
N ALA A 80 6.16 7.48 -4.31
CA ALA A 80 5.71 8.76 -4.87
C ALA A 80 4.20 8.75 -5.12
N GLU A 81 3.67 7.68 -5.72
CA GLU A 81 2.25 7.52 -5.98
C GLU A 81 1.44 7.40 -4.69
N ILE A 82 1.95 6.67 -3.70
CA ILE A 82 1.33 6.56 -2.38
C ILE A 82 1.32 7.91 -1.67
N SER A 83 2.42 8.67 -1.70
CA SER A 83 2.48 10.02 -1.14
C SER A 83 1.46 10.96 -1.79
N GLY A 84 1.31 10.89 -3.11
CA GLY A 84 0.28 11.63 -3.85
C GLY A 84 -1.14 11.20 -3.46
N PHE A 85 -1.38 9.90 -3.35
CA PHE A 85 -2.65 9.33 -2.90
C PHE A 85 -3.03 9.78 -1.49
N LEU A 86 -2.09 9.76 -0.53
CA LEU A 86 -2.30 10.29 0.83
C LEU A 86 -2.62 11.79 0.83
N GLY A 87 -2.12 12.53 -0.16
CA GLY A 87 -2.45 13.94 -0.37
C GLY A 87 -3.94 14.20 -0.63
N PHE A 88 -4.69 13.22 -1.14
CA PHE A 88 -6.15 13.33 -1.28
C PHE A 88 -6.90 13.28 0.06
N PHE A 89 -6.29 12.69 1.11
CA PHE A 89 -6.85 12.73 2.46
C PHE A 89 -6.51 14.05 3.15
N SER A 90 -5.23 14.42 3.15
CA SER A 90 -4.75 15.70 3.66
C SER A 90 -3.27 15.92 3.37
N THR A 91 -2.82 17.17 3.38
CA THR A 91 -1.40 17.52 3.37
C THR A 91 -0.66 16.91 4.57
N SER A 92 -1.31 16.81 5.74
CA SER A 92 -0.71 16.19 6.92
C SER A 92 -0.48 14.69 6.77
N ALA A 93 -1.39 13.94 6.16
CA ALA A 93 -1.20 12.52 5.88
C ALA A 93 -0.02 12.30 4.92
N LYS A 94 0.06 13.11 3.86
CA LYS A 94 1.21 13.11 2.95
C LYS A 94 2.53 13.35 3.67
N ASN A 95 2.58 14.38 4.53
CA ASN A 95 3.79 14.73 5.27
C ASN A 95 4.15 13.64 6.29
N TYR A 96 3.16 13.06 6.98
CA TYR A 96 3.38 11.98 7.93
C TYR A 96 4.17 10.83 7.30
N LEU A 97 3.79 10.38 6.09
CA LEU A 97 4.56 9.35 5.39
C LEU A 97 6.00 9.78 5.15
N ASN A 98 6.22 11.01 4.68
CA ASN A 98 7.58 11.49 4.36
C ASN A 98 8.46 11.65 5.60
N ASP A 99 7.87 11.98 6.75
CA ASP A 99 8.59 12.29 7.98
C ASP A 99 8.83 11.03 8.84
N ASN A 100 8.06 9.96 8.64
CA ASN A 100 8.08 8.75 9.48
C ASN A 100 8.58 7.50 8.75
N ILE A 101 9.20 7.65 7.58
CA ILE A 101 9.84 6.55 6.88
C ILE A 101 11.27 6.93 6.49
N ASP A 102 12.21 6.06 6.81
CA ASP A 102 13.62 6.30 6.51
C ASP A 102 13.95 5.94 5.05
N ASP A 103 15.01 6.55 4.53
CA ASP A 103 15.44 6.39 3.14
C ASP A 103 15.86 4.96 2.80
N VAL A 104 16.36 4.18 3.77
CA VAL A 104 16.77 2.78 3.53
C VAL A 104 15.54 1.93 3.27
N THR A 105 14.51 2.05 4.11
CA THR A 105 13.21 1.39 3.92
C THR A 105 12.59 1.77 2.57
N VAL A 106 12.58 3.07 2.22
CA VAL A 106 12.04 3.56 0.94
C VAL A 106 12.81 2.99 -0.24
N SER A 107 14.13 2.93 -0.16
CA SER A 107 14.98 2.38 -1.21
C SER A 107 14.68 0.89 -1.44
N LEU A 108 14.69 0.08 -0.39
CA LEU A 108 14.38 -1.36 -0.47
C LEU A 108 12.98 -1.60 -1.06
N TYR A 109 11.99 -0.87 -0.55
CA TYR A 109 10.62 -0.95 -1.03
C TYR A 109 10.49 -0.60 -2.52
N ASN A 110 10.98 0.58 -2.93
CA ASN A 110 10.87 1.04 -4.31
C ASN A 110 11.66 0.15 -5.28
N ASN A 111 12.80 -0.39 -4.86
CA ASN A 111 13.57 -1.34 -5.67
C ASN A 111 12.77 -2.62 -5.94
N ALA A 112 11.98 -3.09 -4.98
CA ALA A 112 11.09 -4.24 -5.17
C ALA A 112 9.94 -3.93 -6.16
N ILE A 113 9.32 -2.76 -6.04
CA ILE A 113 8.27 -2.32 -6.97
C ILE A 113 8.82 -2.18 -8.39
N ALA A 114 10.00 -1.56 -8.54
CA ALA A 114 10.69 -1.43 -9.83
C ALA A 114 11.06 -2.79 -10.41
N SER A 115 11.58 -3.71 -9.59
CA SER A 115 11.93 -5.07 -10.05
C SER A 115 10.69 -5.84 -10.53
N ARG A 116 9.52 -5.69 -9.88
CA ARG A 116 8.27 -6.28 -10.39
C ARG A 116 7.82 -5.68 -11.72
N HIS A 117 8.15 -4.41 -11.99
CA HIS A 117 7.92 -3.80 -13.29
C HIS A 117 8.82 -4.45 -14.35
N ASP A 118 10.11 -4.63 -14.06
CA ASP A 118 11.08 -5.29 -14.95
C ASP A 118 10.68 -6.75 -15.27
N VAL A 119 10.19 -7.50 -14.27
CA VAL A 119 9.66 -8.86 -14.46
C VAL A 119 8.49 -8.87 -15.44
N ALA A 120 7.57 -7.92 -15.35
CA ALA A 120 6.43 -7.83 -16.27
C ALA A 120 6.84 -7.47 -17.71
N HIS A 121 7.98 -6.81 -17.90
CA HIS A 121 8.58 -6.55 -19.21
C HIS A 121 9.54 -7.63 -19.68
N SER A 122 9.57 -8.79 -19.02
CA SER A 122 10.44 -9.94 -19.35
C SER A 122 11.94 -9.62 -19.28
N VAL A 123 12.33 -8.62 -18.48
CA VAL A 123 13.74 -8.26 -18.24
C VAL A 123 14.36 -9.12 -17.13
N GLY A 124 13.52 -9.70 -16.27
CA GLY A 124 13.93 -10.45 -15.07
C GLY A 124 14.01 -9.55 -13.84
N THR A 125 14.79 -9.95 -12.83
CA THR A 125 14.96 -9.20 -11.58
C THR A 125 16.44 -9.14 -11.18
N LYS A 126 16.85 -8.02 -10.58
CA LYS A 126 18.17 -7.84 -9.98
C LYS A 126 18.19 -8.13 -8.47
N ILE A 127 17.01 -8.27 -7.86
CA ILE A 127 16.86 -8.70 -6.47
C ILE A 127 17.17 -10.19 -6.40
N THR A 128 17.97 -10.56 -5.41
CA THR A 128 18.29 -11.95 -5.05
C THR A 128 17.26 -12.49 -4.06
N PHE A 129 17.17 -13.83 -3.94
CA PHE A 129 16.26 -14.43 -2.97
C PHE A 129 16.58 -14.00 -1.53
N SER A 130 17.88 -13.88 -1.21
CA SER A 130 18.35 -13.46 0.12
C SER A 130 17.92 -12.05 0.52
N GLU A 131 17.63 -11.18 -0.45
CA GLU A 131 17.18 -9.81 -0.19
C GLU A 131 15.67 -9.73 0.07
N LEU A 132 14.89 -10.76 -0.29
CA LEU A 132 13.43 -10.74 -0.17
C LEU A 132 12.95 -10.62 1.28
N GLU A 133 13.67 -11.17 2.26
CA GLU A 133 13.33 -11.02 3.68
C GLU A 133 13.39 -9.54 4.10
N LYS A 134 14.47 -8.84 3.72
CA LYS A 134 14.63 -7.40 4.01
C LYS A 134 13.59 -6.55 3.28
N VAL A 135 13.28 -6.92 2.04
CA VAL A 135 12.23 -6.27 1.25
C VAL A 135 10.85 -6.47 1.88
N LEU A 136 10.55 -7.68 2.39
CA LEU A 136 9.31 -7.98 3.09
C LEU A 136 9.17 -7.12 4.35
N ASP A 137 10.22 -7.05 5.17
CA ASP A 137 10.22 -6.24 6.39
C ASP A 137 10.05 -4.74 6.08
N ALA A 138 10.78 -4.23 5.08
CA ALA A 138 10.64 -2.86 4.61
C ALA A 138 9.20 -2.58 4.11
N SER A 139 8.59 -3.53 3.42
CA SER A 139 7.20 -3.40 2.92
C SER A 139 6.16 -3.42 4.05
N ILE A 140 6.38 -4.23 5.10
CA ILE A 140 5.52 -4.23 6.30
C ILE A 140 5.63 -2.89 7.02
N LEU A 141 6.85 -2.37 7.21
CA LEU A 141 7.07 -1.07 7.83
C LEU A 141 6.41 0.04 7.00
N PHE A 142 6.63 0.04 5.68
CA PHE A 142 6.00 0.99 4.76
C PHE A 142 4.46 0.99 4.90
N LEU A 143 3.83 -0.18 4.86
CA LEU A 143 2.37 -0.30 5.01
C LEU A 143 1.87 0.14 6.39
N THR A 144 2.67 -0.06 7.44
CA THR A 144 2.36 0.41 8.80
C THR A 144 2.33 1.94 8.84
N VAL A 145 3.34 2.59 8.28
CA VAL A 145 3.39 4.06 8.20
C VAL A 145 2.26 4.61 7.33
N VAL A 146 1.91 3.93 6.22
CA VAL A 146 0.75 4.31 5.38
C VAL A 146 -0.56 4.20 6.16
N ASN A 147 -0.75 3.12 6.92
CA ASN A 147 -1.91 2.97 7.79
C ASN A 147 -1.98 4.15 8.77
N ASP A 148 -0.90 4.42 9.48
CA ASP A 148 -0.87 5.48 10.47
C ASP A 148 -1.11 6.86 9.85
N ALA A 149 -0.56 7.13 8.66
CA ALA A 149 -0.82 8.36 7.90
C ALA A 149 -2.31 8.55 7.55
N VAL A 150 -3.00 7.49 7.14
CA VAL A 150 -4.43 7.52 6.79
C VAL A 150 -5.29 7.84 8.01
N PHE A 151 -4.91 7.36 9.20
CA PHE A 151 -5.65 7.55 10.44
C PHE A 151 -5.18 8.75 11.29
N ALA A 152 -3.97 9.28 11.09
CA ALA A 152 -3.42 10.42 11.84
C ALA A 152 -4.27 11.69 11.72
N SER A 153 -4.99 11.86 10.61
CA SER A 153 -5.93 12.97 10.40
C SER A 153 -7.16 12.92 11.32
N VAL A 154 -7.63 11.71 11.70
CA VAL A 154 -8.79 11.51 12.59
C VAL A 154 -8.51 11.97 14.00
N ALA A 155 -7.32 11.61 14.50
CA ALA A 155 -6.94 11.86 15.88
C ALA A 155 -6.92 13.36 16.18
N LYS A 156 -6.59 14.19 15.19
CA LYS A 156 -6.61 15.66 15.31
C LYS A 156 -8.02 16.24 15.30
N THR A 157 -8.94 15.70 14.48
CA THR A 157 -10.31 16.25 14.38
C THR A 157 -11.12 16.09 15.66
N ASN A 158 -10.80 15.09 16.48
CA ASN A 158 -11.47 14.86 17.77
C ASN A 158 -11.00 15.80 18.90
N LEU A 159 -9.88 16.52 18.73
CA LEU A 159 -9.35 17.47 19.72
C LEU A 159 -9.76 18.92 19.44
N ASP A 160 -10.09 19.27 18.19
CA ASP A 160 -10.26 20.66 17.74
C ASP A 160 -11.72 21.09 17.51
N ASN A 161 -12.72 20.42 18.11
CA ASN A 161 -14.12 20.65 17.77
C ASN A 161 -14.95 21.35 18.88
N PRO A 162 -14.88 22.69 19.05
CA PRO A 162 -15.99 23.49 19.53
C PRO A 162 -16.82 23.96 18.32
N THR A 163 -17.90 23.24 18.03
CA THR A 163 -19.07 23.68 17.23
C THR A 163 -18.82 24.78 16.17
N ALA A 164 -18.48 24.38 14.94
CA ALA A 164 -18.65 25.22 13.77
C ALA A 164 -19.80 24.69 12.91
N THR A 165 -21.02 25.11 13.24
CA THR A 165 -22.18 24.95 12.38
C THR A 165 -22.14 26.04 11.31
N SER A 166 -21.53 25.78 10.16
CA SER A 166 -21.79 26.57 8.95
C SER A 166 -22.84 25.85 8.11
N ALA A 167 -24.07 26.35 8.17
CA ALA A 167 -25.15 25.88 7.31
C ALA A 167 -24.77 26.09 5.85
N LEU A 168 -24.72 25.01 5.07
CA LEU A 168 -24.77 25.08 3.62
C LEU A 168 -26.19 25.53 3.24
N ASP A 169 -26.31 26.73 2.66
CA ASP A 169 -27.58 27.20 2.11
C ASP A 169 -27.85 26.47 0.78
N PHE A 170 -28.60 25.39 0.90
CA PHE A 170 -29.04 24.49 -0.16
C PHE A 170 -30.43 24.87 -0.70
N LEU A 171 -30.90 26.11 -0.56
CA LEU A 171 -32.34 26.41 -0.63
C LEU A 171 -33.13 25.82 -1.82
N HIS A 172 -32.53 25.36 -2.93
CA HIS A 172 -33.25 24.51 -3.89
C HIS A 172 -32.36 23.45 -4.61
N PRO A 173 -32.40 22.16 -4.22
CA PRO A 173 -32.08 21.06 -5.13
C PRO A 173 -33.35 20.60 -5.87
N PRO A 174 -33.31 20.32 -7.19
CA PRO A 174 -34.49 19.90 -7.94
C PRO A 174 -34.97 18.51 -7.49
N VAL A 175 -36.24 18.43 -7.11
CA VAL A 175 -36.94 17.18 -6.79
C VAL A 175 -37.16 16.40 -8.10
N PRO A 176 -36.66 15.15 -8.25
CA PRO A 176 -37.00 14.33 -9.42
C PRO A 176 -38.45 13.85 -9.30
N ARG A 177 -39.23 13.99 -10.40
CA ARG A 177 -40.56 13.36 -10.53
C ARG A 177 -40.44 11.92 -10.98
#